data_AF-A0A9D1UTB6-F1
#
_entry.id   AF-A0A9D1UTB6-F1
#
_cell.length_a   1.000
_cell.length_b   1.000
_cell.length_c   1.000
_cell.angle_alpha   90.00
_cell.angle_beta   90.00
_cell.angle_gamma   90.00
#
_symmetry.space_group_name_H-M   'P 1'
#
loop_
_entity.id
_entity.type
_entity.pdbx_description
1 polymer ?
#
loop_
_entity_poly.entity_id
_entity_poly.type
_entity_poly.pdbx_seq_one_letter_code
_entity_poly.pdbx_strand_id
1 'polypeptide(L)'
;NPYALLGGVTLLLLCLLHGAIFIALKTTGEIRGRARSLVSKAALPTIVVAAGFLVWTMIMHSGIGHIAWVVGLAGLAALALVAAVVFNGLGREGLAFTAMAVTIGAAVTTLFTALFPNVLPSTTGEGTLTVANASSTEYTLGVMMWVAIFITPLVIGYQIWTYWVFRRRVSRDHVLASAH
;
A
#
# COMPACT_ATOMS: atom_id res chain seq x y z
N ASN A 1 -19.86 0.16 -11.70
CA ASN A 1 -18.84 0.26 -12.78
C ASN A 1 -17.79 -0.85 -12.55
N PRO A 2 -17.52 -1.73 -13.54
CA PRO A 2 -16.55 -2.84 -13.43
C PRO A 2 -15.15 -2.42 -12.95
N TYR A 3 -14.65 -1.26 -13.39
CA TYR A 3 -13.33 -0.75 -12.97
C TYR A 3 -13.27 -0.47 -11.46
N ALA A 4 -14.33 0.11 -10.89
CA ALA A 4 -14.42 0.38 -9.46
C ALA A 4 -14.51 -0.91 -8.62
N LEU A 5 -15.22 -1.93 -9.11
CA LEU A 5 -15.24 -3.25 -8.46
C LEU A 5 -13.86 -3.90 -8.46
N LEU A 6 -13.16 -3.86 -9.59
CA LEU A 6 -11.79 -4.37 -9.69
C LEU A 6 -10.86 -3.66 -8.69
N GLY A 7 -10.92 -2.33 -8.61
CA GLY A 7 -10.15 -1.55 -7.64
C GLY A 7 -10.48 -1.92 -6.18
N GLY A 8 -11.75 -2.14 -5.85
CA GLY A 8 -12.17 -2.60 -4.52
C GLY A 8 -11.64 -3.99 -4.17
N VAL A 9 -11.66 -4.93 -5.12
CA VAL A 9 -11.08 -6.28 -4.94
C VAL A 9 -9.56 -6.20 -4.80
N THR A 10 -8.89 -5.35 -5.58
CA THR A 10 -7.44 -5.11 -5.45
C THR A 10 -7.11 -4.62 -4.04
N LEU A 11 -7.83 -3.61 -3.52
CA LEU A 11 -7.62 -3.11 -2.17
C LEU A 11 -7.81 -4.19 -1.11
N LEU A 12 -8.89 -4.97 -1.21
CA LEU A 12 -9.17 -6.07 -0.29
C LEU A 12 -8.03 -7.09 -0.25
N LEU A 13 -7.55 -7.51 -1.42
CA LEU A 13 -6.49 -8.51 -1.55
C LEU A 13 -5.13 -8.00 -1.07
N LEU A 14 -4.76 -6.76 -1.40
CA LEU A 14 -3.52 -6.15 -0.90
C LEU A 14 -3.55 -5.99 0.63
N CYS A 15 -4.68 -5.57 1.21
CA CYS A 15 -4.86 -5.49 2.66
C CYS A 15 -4.77 -6.86 3.33
N LEU A 16 -5.39 -7.89 2.73
CA LEU A 16 -5.34 -9.26 3.23
C LEU A 16 -3.90 -9.80 3.24
N LEU A 17 -3.15 -9.64 2.15
CA LEU A 17 -1.75 -10.06 2.07
C LEU A 17 -0.88 -9.30 3.07
N HIS A 18 -1.03 -7.98 3.15
CA HIS A 18 -0.25 -7.16 4.08
C HIS A 18 -0.51 -7.56 5.54
N GLY A 19 -1.77 -7.77 5.91
CA GLY A 19 -2.15 -8.24 7.24
C GLY A 19 -1.61 -9.63 7.54
N ALA A 20 -1.71 -10.58 6.60
CA ALA A 20 -1.19 -11.94 6.79
C ALA A 20 0.35 -11.96 6.93
N ILE A 21 1.07 -11.16 6.12
CA ILE A 21 2.53 -10.99 6.25
C ILE A 21 2.88 -10.37 7.60
N PHE A 22 2.13 -9.36 8.06
CA PHE A 22 2.34 -8.75 9.37
C PHE A 22 2.13 -9.75 10.52
N ILE A 23 1.07 -10.58 10.46
CA ILE A 23 0.84 -11.65 11.43
C ILE A 23 2.00 -12.64 11.41
N ALA A 24 2.46 -13.07 10.23
CA ALA A 24 3.61 -13.96 10.12
C ALA A 24 4.91 -13.36 10.71
N LEU A 25 5.09 -12.04 10.56
CA LEU A 25 6.24 -11.31 11.12
C LEU A 25 6.20 -11.28 12.66
N LYS A 26 5.02 -11.09 13.25
CA LYS A 26 4.82 -10.86 14.69
C LYS A 26 4.52 -12.12 15.52
N THR A 27 4.17 -13.24 14.90
CA THR A 27 3.77 -14.46 15.61
C THR A 27 4.78 -15.60 15.47
N THR A 28 4.67 -16.61 16.34
CA THR A 28 5.45 -17.85 16.28
C THR A 28 4.55 -19.08 16.12
N GLY A 29 5.17 -20.25 15.91
CA GLY A 29 4.49 -21.54 15.87
C GLY A 29 3.45 -21.68 14.75
N GLU A 30 2.33 -22.32 15.08
CA GLU A 30 1.26 -22.65 14.13
C GLU A 30 0.61 -21.42 13.49
N ILE A 31 0.47 -20.31 14.23
CA ILE A 31 -0.14 -19.08 13.72
C ILE A 31 0.72 -18.49 12.60
N ARG A 32 2.05 -18.45 12.79
CA ARG A 32 2.99 -18.04 11.76
C ARG A 32 2.87 -18.91 10.51
N GLY A 33 2.78 -20.24 10.69
CA GLY A 33 2.62 -21.19 9.59
C GLY A 33 1.33 -20.95 8.79
N ARG A 34 0.20 -20.78 9.48
CA ARG A 34 -1.10 -20.50 8.86
C ARG A 34 -1.11 -19.18 8.11
N ALA A 35 -0.55 -18.13 8.70
CA ALA A 35 -0.43 -16.82 8.07
C ALA A 35 0.39 -16.89 6.77
N ARG A 36 1.55 -17.55 6.79
CA ARG A 36 2.37 -17.76 5.58
C ARG A 36 1.65 -18.57 4.50
N SER A 37 0.91 -19.62 4.90
CA SER A 37 0.11 -20.42 3.97
C SER A 37 -0.99 -19.59 3.33
N LEU A 38 -1.65 -18.72 4.09
CA LEU A 38 -2.66 -17.81 3.57
C LEU A 38 -2.07 -16.85 2.53
N VAL A 39 -0.90 -16.27 2.80
CA VAL A 39 -0.18 -15.44 1.81
C VAL A 39 0.08 -16.22 0.53
N SER A 40 0.59 -17.45 0.62
CA SER A 40 0.88 -18.26 -0.57
C SER A 40 -0.38 -18.62 -1.37
N LYS A 41 -1.50 -18.90 -0.70
CA LYS A 41 -2.79 -19.21 -1.36
C LYS A 41 -3.41 -17.98 -2.02
N ALA A 42 -3.31 -16.82 -1.37
CA ALA A 42 -3.87 -15.57 -1.87
C ALA A 42 -2.93 -14.84 -2.86
N ALA A 43 -1.67 -15.27 -2.99
CA ALA A 43 -0.68 -14.62 -3.84
C ALA A 43 -1.11 -14.53 -5.31
N LEU A 44 -1.48 -15.65 -5.93
CA LEU A 44 -1.85 -15.67 -7.34
C LEU A 44 -3.10 -14.81 -7.64
N PRO A 45 -4.22 -14.95 -6.88
CA PRO A 45 -5.36 -14.04 -7.04
C PRO A 45 -4.98 -12.57 -6.90
N THR A 46 -4.13 -12.23 -5.92
CA THR A 46 -3.73 -10.85 -5.67
C THR A 46 -2.88 -10.29 -6.81
N ILE A 47 -1.92 -11.06 -7.31
CA ILE A 47 -1.08 -10.65 -8.44
C ILE A 47 -1.94 -10.42 -9.69
N VAL A 48 -2.83 -11.36 -10.02
CA VAL A 48 -3.67 -11.26 -11.22
C VAL A 48 -4.60 -10.05 -11.14
N VAL A 49 -5.29 -9.87 -10.00
CA VAL A 49 -6.24 -8.77 -9.83
C VAL A 49 -5.52 -7.42 -9.76
N ALA A 50 -4.41 -7.30 -9.03
CA ALA A 50 -3.63 -6.07 -8.96
C ALA A 50 -3.01 -5.70 -10.31
N ALA A 51 -2.45 -6.67 -11.03
CA ALA A 51 -1.91 -6.45 -12.37
C ALA A 51 -3.01 -6.01 -13.35
N GLY A 52 -4.16 -6.69 -13.34
CA GLY A 52 -5.30 -6.31 -14.17
C GLY A 52 -5.77 -4.88 -13.89
N PHE A 53 -5.83 -4.49 -12.61
CA PHE A 53 -6.22 -3.13 -12.22
C PHE A 53 -5.22 -2.06 -12.71
N LEU A 54 -3.91 -2.31 -12.55
CA LEU A 54 -2.88 -1.38 -13.00
C LEU A 54 -2.84 -1.28 -14.53
N VAL A 55 -2.96 -2.41 -15.25
CA VAL A 55 -3.01 -2.43 -16.72
C VAL A 55 -4.24 -1.68 -17.22
N TRP A 56 -5.42 -1.90 -16.64
CA TRP A 56 -6.62 -1.13 -16.99
C TRP A 56 -6.39 0.38 -16.77
N THR A 57 -5.79 0.74 -15.64
CA THR A 57 -5.49 2.15 -15.31
C THR A 57 -4.56 2.79 -16.35
N MET A 58 -3.52 2.06 -16.80
CA MET A 58 -2.61 2.53 -17.85
C MET A 58 -3.32 2.73 -19.19
N ILE A 59 -4.21 1.81 -19.58
CA ILE A 59 -4.95 1.91 -20.83
C ILE A 59 -5.83 3.16 -20.81
N MET A 60 -6.54 3.40 -19.70
CA MET A 60 -7.42 4.56 -19.53
C MET A 60 -6.66 5.89 -19.59
N HIS A 61 -5.41 5.93 -19.14
CA HIS A 61 -4.59 7.14 -19.08
C HIS A 61 -3.42 7.11 -20.07
N SER A 62 -3.51 6.29 -21.13
CA SER A 62 -2.40 6.07 -22.08
C SER A 62 -2.00 7.34 -22.85
N GLY A 63 -2.89 8.32 -22.98
CA GLY A 63 -2.64 9.59 -23.66
C GLY A 63 -1.92 10.67 -22.83
N ILE A 64 -1.59 10.42 -21.56
CA ILE A 64 -0.92 11.43 -20.72
C ILE A 64 0.57 11.56 -21.09
N GLY A 65 1.08 12.80 -21.14
CA GLY A 65 2.48 13.07 -21.51
C GLY A 65 3.52 12.49 -20.54
N HIS A 66 3.12 12.09 -19.33
CA HIS A 66 3.96 11.52 -18.29
C HIS A 66 3.68 10.02 -18.03
N ILE A 67 3.15 9.30 -19.03
CA ILE A 67 2.81 7.87 -18.94
C ILE A 67 3.99 6.99 -18.53
N ALA A 68 5.22 7.36 -18.91
CA ALA A 68 6.43 6.64 -18.53
C ALA A 68 6.59 6.52 -17.00
N TRP A 69 6.22 7.56 -16.25
CA TRP A 69 6.24 7.53 -14.78
C TRP A 69 5.20 6.58 -14.21
N VAL A 70 3.99 6.57 -14.77
CA VAL A 70 2.92 5.65 -14.38
C VAL A 70 3.35 4.20 -14.62
N VAL A 71 3.93 3.92 -15.79
CA VAL A 71 4.44 2.58 -16.12
C VAL A 71 5.58 2.17 -15.20
N GLY A 72 6.52 3.08 -14.91
CA GLY A 72 7.63 2.82 -14.00
C GLY A 72 7.18 2.50 -12.57
N LEU A 73 6.26 3.30 -12.02
CA LEU A 73 5.71 3.11 -10.68
C LEU A 73 4.86 1.85 -10.57
N ALA A 74 4.05 1.55 -11.58
CA ALA A 74 3.28 0.32 -11.63
C ALA A 74 4.18 -0.92 -11.75
N GLY A 75 5.25 -0.83 -12.55
CA GLY A 75 6.27 -1.86 -12.64
C GLY A 75 6.96 -2.09 -11.30
N LEU A 76 7.32 -1.02 -10.58
CA LEU A 76 7.84 -1.12 -9.22
C LEU A 76 6.84 -1.79 -8.27
N ALA A 77 5.56 -1.42 -8.32
CA ALA A 77 4.52 -2.03 -7.49
C ALA A 77 4.39 -3.54 -7.76
N ALA A 78 4.37 -3.94 -9.03
CA ALA A 78 4.28 -5.33 -9.45
C ALA A 78 5.51 -6.14 -9.03
N LEU A 79 6.72 -5.62 -9.28
CA LEU A 79 7.97 -6.28 -8.87
C LEU A 79 8.08 -6.41 -7.36
N ALA A 80 7.68 -5.38 -6.62
CA ALA A 80 7.65 -5.41 -5.16
C ALA A 80 6.64 -6.44 -4.64
N LEU A 81 5.48 -6.60 -5.30
CA LEU A 81 4.47 -7.59 -4.90
C LEU A 81 5.01 -9.01 -5.11
N VAL A 82 5.63 -9.26 -6.25
CA VAL A 82 6.30 -10.54 -6.54
C VAL A 82 7.41 -10.81 -5.52
N ALA A 83 8.24 -9.81 -5.21
CA ALA A 83 9.28 -9.93 -4.20
C ALA A 83 8.70 -10.25 -2.81
N ALA A 84 7.57 -9.65 -2.43
CA ALA A 84 6.89 -9.95 -1.17
C ALA A 84 6.45 -11.42 -1.07
N VAL A 85 5.90 -11.96 -2.16
CA VAL A 85 5.50 -13.38 -2.25
C VAL A 85 6.71 -14.30 -2.18
N VAL A 86 7.79 -13.98 -2.90
CA VAL A 86 9.04 -14.74 -2.87
C VAL A 86 9.65 -14.74 -1.47
N PHE A 87 9.76 -13.58 -0.82
CA PHE A 87 10.29 -13.48 0.55
C PHE A 87 9.42 -14.19 1.58
N ASN A 88 8.10 -14.21 1.40
CA ASN A 88 7.20 -15.04 2.21
C ASN A 88 7.50 -16.54 2.04
N GLY A 89 7.73 -17.00 0.81
CA GLY A 89 8.15 -18.38 0.50
C GLY A 89 9.47 -18.75 1.18
N LEU A 90 10.44 -17.83 1.15
CA LEU A 90 11.76 -17.98 1.79
C LEU A 90 11.73 -17.83 3.33
N GLY A 91 10.58 -17.48 3.92
CA GLY A 91 10.46 -17.28 5.37
C GLY A 91 11.19 -16.04 5.89
N ARG A 92 11.45 -15.06 5.01
CA ARG A 92 12.07 -13.77 5.35
C ARG A 92 10.98 -12.72 5.57
N GLU A 93 10.23 -12.84 6.66
CA GLU A 93 9.02 -12.03 6.87
C GLU A 93 9.29 -10.52 6.92
N GLY A 94 10.45 -10.10 7.44
CA GLY A 94 10.82 -8.68 7.46
C GLY A 94 10.93 -8.09 6.06
N LEU A 95 11.56 -8.83 5.12
CA LEU A 95 11.66 -8.39 3.73
C LEU A 95 10.33 -8.46 2.99
N ALA A 96 9.51 -9.49 3.28
CA ALA A 96 8.18 -9.59 2.72
C ALA A 96 7.31 -8.39 3.13
N PHE A 97 7.41 -7.96 4.39
CA PHE A 97 6.69 -6.81 4.91
C PHE A 97 7.14 -5.49 4.26
N THR A 98 8.46 -5.27 4.12
CA THR A 98 8.98 -4.08 3.44
C THR A 98 8.62 -4.05 1.97
N ALA A 99 8.69 -5.19 1.28
CA ALA A 99 8.30 -5.30 -0.12
C ALA A 99 6.80 -4.98 -0.29
N MET A 100 5.94 -5.45 0.62
CA MET A 100 4.51 -5.12 0.60
C MET A 100 4.25 -3.62 0.85
N ALA A 101 5.01 -2.98 1.74
CA ALA A 101 4.93 -1.53 1.95
C ALA A 101 5.31 -0.76 0.68
N VAL A 102 6.36 -1.20 -0.03
CA VAL A 102 6.75 -0.65 -1.34
C VAL A 102 5.66 -0.87 -2.38
N THR A 103 5.05 -2.06 -2.44
CA THR A 103 3.91 -2.35 -3.34
C THR A 103 2.79 -1.36 -3.14
N ILE A 104 2.34 -1.15 -1.90
CA ILE A 104 1.22 -0.25 -1.59
C ILE A 104 1.60 1.20 -1.92
N GLY A 105 2.78 1.66 -1.50
CA GLY A 105 3.24 3.02 -1.77
C GLY A 105 3.38 3.31 -3.27
N ALA A 106 3.95 2.37 -4.04
CA ALA A 106 4.09 2.51 -5.49
C ALA A 106 2.74 2.43 -6.21
N ALA A 107 1.83 1.54 -5.80
CA ALA A 107 0.50 1.44 -6.39
C ALA A 107 -0.32 2.71 -6.15
N VAL A 108 -0.32 3.26 -4.93
CA VAL A 108 -1.00 4.52 -4.62
C VAL A 108 -0.41 5.68 -5.42
N THR A 109 0.93 5.79 -5.43
CA THR A 109 1.61 6.84 -6.22
C THR A 109 1.29 6.71 -7.72
N THR A 110 1.18 5.48 -8.24
CA THR A 110 0.79 5.23 -9.63
C THR A 110 -0.58 5.83 -9.93
N LEU A 111 -1.57 5.61 -9.06
CA LEU A 111 -2.93 6.12 -9.26
C LEU A 111 -2.98 7.65 -9.27
N PHE A 112 -2.33 8.29 -8.30
CA PHE A 112 -2.28 9.76 -8.25
C PHE A 112 -1.48 10.35 -9.41
N THR A 113 -0.42 9.68 -9.86
CA THR A 113 0.34 10.11 -11.04
C THR A 113 -0.48 9.97 -12.31
N ALA A 114 -1.30 8.93 -12.44
CA ALA A 114 -2.17 8.74 -13.59
C ALA A 114 -3.30 9.79 -13.65
N LEU A 115 -3.79 10.25 -12.49
CA LEU A 115 -4.83 11.25 -12.40
C LEU A 115 -4.33 12.70 -12.55
N PHE A 116 -3.05 12.96 -12.21
CA PHE A 116 -2.50 14.30 -12.20
C PHE A 116 -2.67 15.03 -13.57
N PRO A 117 -3.13 16.29 -13.59
CA PRO A 117 -3.37 17.22 -12.48
C PRO A 117 -4.78 17.16 -11.87
N ASN A 118 -5.62 16.22 -12.31
CA ASN A 118 -6.97 16.05 -11.79
C ASN A 118 -6.96 15.31 -10.45
N VAL A 119 -7.88 15.66 -9.57
CA VAL A 119 -8.15 14.96 -8.30
C VAL A 119 -9.47 14.21 -8.38
N LEU A 120 -10.48 14.83 -8.99
CA LEU A 120 -11.78 14.21 -9.24
C LEU A 120 -12.29 14.63 -10.63
N PRO A 121 -12.06 13.81 -11.67
CA PRO A 121 -12.57 14.06 -13.01
C PRO A 121 -14.10 14.01 -13.07
N SER A 122 -14.73 14.98 -13.73
CA SER A 122 -16.16 14.96 -14.02
C SER A 122 -16.47 14.09 -15.22
N THR A 123 -17.58 13.35 -15.17
CA THR A 123 -18.08 12.54 -16.29
C THR A 123 -18.90 13.36 -17.29
N THR A 124 -19.36 14.57 -16.93
CA THR A 124 -20.14 15.46 -17.79
C THR A 124 -19.30 16.55 -18.46
N GLY A 125 -18.01 16.62 -18.14
CA GLY A 125 -17.06 17.60 -18.69
C GLY A 125 -16.99 18.93 -17.93
N GLU A 126 -18.02 19.28 -17.16
CA GLU A 126 -18.04 20.46 -16.29
C GLU A 126 -17.74 20.09 -14.83
N GLY A 127 -17.02 20.97 -14.11
CA GLY A 127 -16.77 20.80 -12.68
C GLY A 127 -15.65 19.82 -12.31
N THR A 128 -14.74 19.49 -13.24
CA THR A 128 -13.55 18.69 -12.91
C THR A 128 -12.70 19.39 -11.84
N LEU A 129 -12.43 18.68 -10.74
CA LEU A 129 -11.56 19.15 -9.67
C LEU A 129 -10.11 18.83 -10.02
N THR A 130 -9.30 19.87 -10.10
CA THR A 130 -7.86 19.85 -10.34
C THR A 130 -7.12 20.31 -9.10
N VAL A 131 -5.82 20.04 -9.00
CA VAL A 131 -4.99 20.54 -7.89
C VAL A 131 -5.08 22.07 -7.78
N ALA A 132 -5.19 22.79 -8.90
CA ALA A 132 -5.26 24.25 -8.90
C ALA A 132 -6.56 24.79 -8.30
N ASN A 133 -7.71 24.23 -8.69
CA ASN A 133 -9.03 24.75 -8.25
C ASN A 133 -9.53 24.12 -6.93
N ALA A 134 -9.01 22.96 -6.53
CA ALA A 134 -9.39 22.27 -5.30
C ALA A 134 -8.44 22.57 -4.13
N SER A 135 -7.37 23.34 -4.37
CA SER A 135 -6.43 23.75 -3.32
C SER A 135 -7.02 24.81 -2.39
N SER A 136 -6.52 24.84 -1.16
CA SER A 136 -6.80 25.93 -0.21
C SER A 136 -6.07 27.22 -0.61
N THR A 137 -6.45 28.33 0.02
CA THR A 137 -5.73 29.61 -0.15
C THR A 137 -4.25 29.48 0.21
N GLU A 138 -3.40 30.29 -0.43
CA GLU A 138 -1.94 30.25 -0.25
C GLU A 138 -1.52 30.39 1.23
N TYR A 139 -2.19 31.27 1.97
CA TYR A 139 -1.97 31.42 3.40
C TYR A 139 -2.20 30.12 4.18
N THR A 140 -3.37 29.50 3.98
CA THR A 140 -3.73 28.25 4.65
C THR A 140 -2.79 27.11 4.26
N LEU A 141 -2.46 27.02 2.96
CA LEU A 141 -1.51 26.02 2.45
C LEU A 141 -0.11 26.20 3.06
N GLY A 142 0.36 27.44 3.17
CA GLY A 142 1.64 27.77 3.79
C GLY A 142 1.69 27.37 5.27
N VAL A 143 0.63 27.64 6.03
CA VAL A 143 0.53 27.21 7.43
C VAL A 143 0.54 25.68 7.54
N MET A 144 -0.27 24.98 6.74
CA MET A 144 -0.31 23.51 6.77
C MET A 144 1.00 22.87 6.32
N MET A 145 1.74 23.49 5.40
CA MET A 145 3.07 23.02 4.98
C MET A 145 4.06 23.03 6.15
N TRP A 146 4.10 24.11 6.93
CA TRP A 146 4.95 24.17 8.12
C TRP A 146 4.55 23.14 9.17
N VAL A 147 3.25 23.00 9.42
CA VAL A 147 2.73 21.95 10.32
C VAL A 147 3.16 20.57 9.83
N ALA A 148 2.99 20.27 8.54
CA ALA A 148 3.37 18.98 7.96
C ALA A 148 4.89 18.71 8.11
N ILE A 149 5.74 19.70 7.87
CA ILE A 149 7.21 19.58 7.98
C ILE A 149 7.65 19.23 9.41
N PHE A 150 6.99 19.75 10.46
CA PHE A 150 7.38 19.49 11.85
C PHE A 150 6.64 18.31 12.49
N ILE A 151 5.32 18.20 12.29
CA ILE A 151 4.49 17.19 12.94
C ILE A 151 4.68 15.81 12.31
N THR A 152 4.80 15.72 10.99
CA THR A 152 4.98 14.43 10.29
C THR A 152 6.23 13.67 10.75
N PRO A 153 7.44 14.27 10.79
CA PRO A 153 8.62 13.55 11.27
C PRO A 153 8.53 13.19 12.76
N LEU A 154 7.88 14.00 13.59
CA LEU A 154 7.62 13.69 14.99
C LEU A 154 6.76 12.43 15.12
N VAL A 155 5.66 12.35 14.36
CA VAL A 155 4.77 11.18 14.34
C VAL A 155 5.51 9.94 13.82
N ILE A 156 6.29 10.07 12.75
CA ILE A 156 7.11 8.98 12.22
C ILE A 156 8.13 8.50 13.27
N GLY A 157 8.81 9.42 13.95
CA GLY A 157 9.77 9.10 15.01
C GLY A 157 9.13 8.31 16.14
N TYR A 158 7.95 8.74 16.60
CA TYR A 158 7.18 8.03 17.62
C TYR A 158 6.72 6.64 17.15
N GLN A 159 6.28 6.50 15.90
CA GLN A 159 5.91 5.18 15.36
C GLN A 159 7.11 4.25 15.23
N ILE A 160 8.27 4.75 14.80
CA ILE A 160 9.52 3.97 14.75
C ILE A 160 9.90 3.50 16.15
N TRP A 161 9.90 4.41 17.13
CA TRP A 161 10.18 4.09 18.53
C TRP A 161 9.24 3.00 19.05
N THR A 162 7.94 3.15 18.84
CA THR A 162 6.93 2.17 19.26
C THR A 162 7.18 0.81 18.60
N TYR A 163 7.48 0.79 17.31
CA TYR A 163 7.82 -0.46 16.60
C TYR A 163 9.08 -1.12 17.15
N TRP A 164 10.08 -0.32 17.52
CA TRP A 164 11.33 -0.78 18.10
C TRP A 164 11.12 -1.38 19.49
N VAL A 165 10.33 -0.73 20.35
CA VAL A 165 9.96 -1.23 21.68
C VAL A 165 9.23 -2.58 21.57
N PHE A 166 8.26 -2.70 20.66
CA PHE A 166 7.45 -3.91 20.47
C PHE A 166 7.96 -4.85 19.36
N ARG A 167 9.27 -4.89 19.11
CA ARG A 167 9.86 -5.68 18.01
C ARG A 167 9.83 -7.20 18.23
N ARG A 168 9.70 -7.67 19.47
CA ARG A 168 9.71 -9.11 19.78
C ARG A 168 8.42 -9.79 19.29
N ARG A 169 8.54 -11.06 18.88
CA ARG A 169 7.40 -11.87 18.47
C ARG A 169 6.58 -12.30 19.69
N VAL A 170 5.27 -12.39 19.51
CA VAL A 170 4.33 -12.86 20.53
C VAL A 170 4.22 -14.39 20.44
N SER A 171 4.51 -15.08 21.55
CA SER A 171 4.29 -16.52 21.73
C SER A 171 3.09 -16.77 22.65
N ARG A 172 2.44 -17.93 22.55
CA ARG A 172 1.36 -18.34 23.46
C ARG A 172 1.80 -18.38 24.92
N ASP A 173 3.04 -18.77 25.18
CA ASP A 173 3.58 -18.87 26.54
C ASP A 173 3.65 -17.51 27.24
N HIS A 174 3.88 -16.43 26.48
CA HIS A 174 3.88 -15.06 27.03
C HIS A 174 2.48 -14.59 27.43
N VAL A 175 1.43 -15.05 26.73
CA VAL A 175 0.05 -14.66 27.02
C VAL A 175 -0.45 -15.37 28.29
N LEU A 176 -0.10 -16.65 28.46
CA LEU A 176 -0.47 -17.40 29.66
C LEU A 176 0.28 -16.91 30.91
N ALA A 177 1.54 -16.50 30.77
CA ALA A 177 2.35 -15.96 31.87
C ALA A 177 1.92 -14.57 32.35
N SER A 178 1.19 -13.80 31.53
CA SER A 178 0.69 -12.45 31.87
C SER A 178 -0.80 -12.42 32.24
N ALA A 179 -1.46 -13.59 32.27
CA ALA A 179 -2.85 -13.75 32.70
C ALA A 179 -3.01 -13.94 34.22
N HIS A 180 -1.90 -13.87 34.97
CA HIS A 180 -1.82 -13.92 36.43
C HIS A 180 -1.09 -12.67 36.95
#